data_AF-A0A3C1EVU3-F1
#
_entry.id   AF-A0A3C1EVU3-F1
#
_cell.length_a   1.000
_cell.length_b   1.000
_cell.length_c   1.000
_cell.angle_alpha   90.00
_cell.angle_beta   90.00
_cell.angle_gamma   90.00
#
_symmetry.space_group_name_H-M   'P 1'
#
loop_
_entity.id
_entity.type
_entity.pdbx_description
1 polymer ?
#
loop_
_entity_poly.entity_id
_entity_poly.type
_entity_poly.pdbx_seq_one_letter_code
_entity_poly.pdbx_strand_id
1 'polypeptide(L)' 'MKTFLLEIITPEKVSYKSMVEFVSFPAYHGEMGVLPGHIDYISLLLPGEIRIKFGEDIQLFAISGGFAEIHN' A
#
# COMPACT_ATOMS: atom_id res chain seq x y z
N MET A 1 12.34 12.23 -6.30
CA MET A 1 11.65 11.13 -7.00
C MET A 1 10.16 11.43 -7.00
N LYS A 2 9.34 10.77 -7.83
CA LYS A 2 7.88 10.98 -7.80
C LYS A 2 7.29 10.27 -6.59
N THR A 3 6.20 10.79 -6.06
CA THR A 3 5.49 10.25 -4.90
C THR A 3 4.00 10.13 -5.20
N PHE A 4 3.30 9.33 -4.41
CA PHE A 4 1.84 9.22 -4.42
C PHE A 4 1.30 9.19 -3.00
N LEU A 5 0.03 9.54 -2.82
CA LEU A 5 -0.64 9.48 -1.53
C LEU A 5 -0.99 8.02 -1.22
N LEU A 6 -0.51 7.52 -0.07
CA LEU A 6 -0.93 6.24 0.47
C LEU A 6 -1.80 6.47 1.71
N GLU A 7 -2.99 5.86 1.71
CA GLU A 7 -3.91 5.82 2.83
C GLU A 7 -4.17 4.36 3.24
N ILE A 8 -3.93 4.03 4.51
CA ILE A 8 -4.34 2.75 5.10
C ILE A 8 -5.49 3.05 6.05
N ILE A 9 -6.67 2.58 5.67
CA ILE A 9 -7.92 2.83 6.38
C ILE A 9 -8.38 1.54 7.05
N THR A 10 -8.66 1.61 8.34
CA THR A 10 -9.28 0.51 9.10
C THR A 10 -10.71 0.93 9.49
N PRO A 11 -11.57 -0.01 9.93
CA PRO A 11 -12.93 0.33 10.35
C PRO A 11 -13.01 1.39 11.45
N GLU A 12 -11.96 1.51 12.28
CA GLU A 12 -11.93 2.46 13.39
C GLU A 12 -11.45 3.85 12.97
N LYS A 13 -10.41 3.93 12.11
CA LYS A 13 -9.78 5.20 11.72
C LYS A 13 -8.87 5.05 10.50
N VAL A 14 -8.48 6.19 9.95
CA VAL A 14 -7.30 6.27 9.07
C VAL A 14 -6.06 5.97 9.91
N SER A 15 -5.44 4.83 9.66
CA SER A 15 -4.32 4.32 10.44
C SER A 15 -2.96 4.76 9.88
N TYR A 16 -2.91 5.09 8.59
CA TYR A 16 -1.75 5.68 7.93
C TYR A 16 -2.19 6.63 6.82
N LYS A 17 -1.52 7.78 6.69
CA LYS A 17 -1.73 8.72 5.58
C LYS A 17 -0.46 9.52 5.34
N SER A 18 0.21 9.30 4.22
CA SER A 18 1.44 10.02 3.86
C SER A 18 1.73 9.96 2.36
N MET A 19 2.62 10.84 1.88
CA MET A 19 3.23 10.72 0.55
C MET A 19 4.34 9.67 0.61
N VAL A 20 4.32 8.72 -0.31
CA VAL A 20 5.27 7.59 -0.37
C VAL A 20 5.86 7.44 -1.77
N GLU A 21 7.00 6.77 -1.88
CA GLU A 21 7.65 6.50 -3.16
C GLU A 21 7.35 5.09 -3.67
N PHE A 22 7.04 4.17 -2.75
CA PHE A 22 6.72 2.79 -3.08
C PHE A 22 5.93 2.14 -1.93
N VAL A 23 5.04 1.23 -2.30
CA VAL A 23 4.39 0.31 -1.35
C VAL A 23 4.36 -1.10 -1.92
N SER A 24 4.59 -2.12 -1.09
CA SER A 24 4.30 -3.51 -1.42
C SER A 24 3.38 -4.15 -0.40
N PHE A 25 2.60 -5.14 -0.85
CA PHE A 25 1.64 -5.84 -0.02
C PHE A 25 1.36 -7.25 -0.57
N PRO A 26 0.94 -8.18 0.30
CA PRO A 26 0.54 -9.52 -0.12
C PRO A 26 -0.83 -9.47 -0.81
N ALA A 27 -0.86 -9.65 -2.13
CA ALA A 27 -2.09 -9.75 -2.90
C ALA A 27 -2.48 -11.20 -3.18
N TYR A 28 -3.73 -11.43 -3.58
CA TYR A 28 -4.24 -12.78 -3.86
C TYR A 28 -3.41 -13.56 -4.90
N HIS A 29 -2.88 -12.88 -5.92
CA HIS A 29 -2.05 -13.48 -6.97
C HIS A 29 -0.54 -13.44 -6.68
N GLY A 30 -0.15 -13.14 -5.44
CA GLY A 30 1.24 -13.00 -5.01
C GLY A 30 1.58 -11.60 -4.50
N GLU A 31 2.85 -11.37 -4.21
CA GLU A 31 3.32 -10.07 -3.72
C GLU A 31 3.18 -9.00 -4.82
N MET A 32 2.56 -7.87 -4.48
CA MET A 32 2.37 -6.75 -5.41
C MET A 32 3.12 -5.53 -4.92
N GLY A 33 3.74 -4.80 -5.85
CA GLY A 33 4.44 -3.54 -5.60
C GLY A 33 3.88 -2.41 -6.47
N VAL A 34 3.68 -1.24 -5.88
CA VAL A 34 3.09 -0.06 -6.52
C VAL A 34 4.09 1.09 -6.50
N LEU A 35 4.25 1.72 -7.66
CA LEU A 35 5.08 2.89 -7.91
C LEU A 35 4.21 4.06 -8.40
N PRO A 36 4.70 5.32 -8.35
CA PRO A 36 3.97 6.46 -8.87
C PRO A 36 3.63 6.29 -10.37
N GLY A 37 2.38 6.54 -10.74
CA GLY A 37 1.88 6.39 -12.11
C GLY A 37 1.47 4.96 -12.48
N HIS A 38 1.21 4.12 -11.49
CA HIS A 38 0.57 2.82 -11.70
C HIS A 38 -0.84 3.00 -12.26
N ILE A 39 -1.29 2.06 -13.11
CA ILE A 39 -2.64 2.06 -13.66
C ILE A 39 -3.71 1.89 -12.57
N ASP A 40 -4.95 2.30 -12.86
CA ASP A 40 -6.10 2.00 -12.01
C ASP A 40 -6.24 0.49 -11.82
N TYR A 41 -6.33 0.06 -10.56
CA TYR A 41 -6.35 -1.35 -10.22
C TYR A 41 -7.00 -1.59 -8.87
N ILE A 42 -7.67 -2.74 -8.71
CA ILE A 42 -8.20 -3.21 -7.44
C ILE A 42 -7.70 -4.62 -7.16
N SER A 43 -7.23 -4.84 -5.94
CA SER A 43 -6.65 -6.12 -5.52
C SER A 43 -7.22 -6.57 -4.18
N LEU A 44 -7.41 -7.88 -4.04
CA LEU A 44 -7.66 -8.51 -2.74
C LEU A 44 -6.36 -8.61 -1.96
N LEU A 45 -6.37 -8.13 -0.71
CA LEU A 45 -5.26 -8.24 0.22
C LEU A 45 -5.36 -9.53 1.04
N LEU A 46 -4.25 -10.24 1.13
CA LEU A 46 -4.08 -11.37 2.05
C LEU A 46 -3.54 -10.88 3.40
N PRO A 47 -3.71 -11.66 4.49
CA PRO A 47 -3.06 -11.36 5.77
C PRO A 47 -1.52 -11.34 5.61
N GLY A 48 -0.87 -10.35 6.22
CA GLY A 48 0.58 -10.20 6.17
C GLY A 48 1.02 -8.78 6.47
N GLU A 49 2.09 -8.33 5.83
CA GLU A 49 2.71 -7.04 6.08
C GLU A 49 2.81 -6.19 4.81
N ILE A 50 2.36 -4.94 4.92
CA ILE A 50 2.58 -3.90 3.92
C ILE A 50 3.93 -3.27 4.20
N ARG A 51 4.77 -3.16 3.16
CA ARG A 51 6.05 -2.45 3.21
C ARG A 51 5.93 -1.12 2.50
N ILE A 52 6.18 -0.04 3.22
CA ILE A 52 6.10 1.33 2.73
C ILE A 52 7.51 1.90 2.67
N LYS A 53 7.88 2.54 1.56
CA LYS A 53 9.20 3.14 1.38
C LYS A 53 9.11 4.63 1.03
N PHE A 54 9.97 5.41 1.69
CA PHE A 54 10.22 6.81 1.37
C PHE A 54 11.72 7.11 1.59
N GLY A 55 12.46 7.34 0.51
CA GLY A 55 13.92 7.48 0.59
C GLY A 55 14.59 6.18 1.04
N GLU A 56 15.38 6.24 2.13
CA GLU A 56 16.00 5.07 2.75
C GLU A 56 15.11 4.43 3.84
N ASP A 57 14.05 5.13 4.26
CA ASP A 57 13.17 4.65 5.33
C ASP A 57 12.21 3.58 4.81
N ILE A 58 12.12 2.49 5.56
CA ILE A 58 11.18 1.40 5.34
C ILE A 58 10.31 1.25 6.58
N GLN A 59 9.00 1.37 6.39
CA GLN A 59 7.99 1.15 7.41
C GLN A 59 7.21 -0.13 7.10
N LEU A 60 6.88 -0.90 8.13
CA LEU A 60 6.08 -2.12 8.02
C LEU A 60 4.74 -1.92 8.70
N PHE A 61 3.67 -2.41 8.07
CA PHE A 61 2.30 -2.31 8.56
C PHE A 61 1.61 -3.66 8.50
N ALA A 62 1.19 -4.22 9.63
CA ALA A 62 0.48 -5.49 9.67
C ALA A 62 -0.97 -5.33 9.23
N ILE A 63 -1.46 -6.24 8.40
CA ILE A 63 -2.84 -6.30 7.92
C ILE A 63 -3.44 -7.70 8.06
N SER A 64 -4.73 -7.75 8.33
CA SER A 64 -5.50 -9.01 8.36
C SER A 64 -6.13 -9.36 7.00
N GLY A 65 -5.89 -8.55 5.98
CA GLY A 65 -6.53 -8.64 4.66
C GLY A 65 -7.39 -7.40 4.35
N GLY A 66 -8.20 -7.48 3.30
CA GLY A 66 -9.04 -6.38 2.82
C GLY A 66 -8.89 -6.16 1.32
N PHE A 67 -8.91 -4.90 0.89
CA PHE A 67 -8.76 -4.50 -0.50
C PHE A 67 -7.73 -3.38 -0.63
N ALA A 68 -6.96 -3.41 -1.71
CA ALA A 68 -6.12 -2.29 -2.13
C ALA A 68 -6.70 -1.71 -3.41
N GLU A 69 -6.96 -0.40 -3.39
CA GLU A 69 -7.40 0.36 -4.55
C GLU A 69 -6.28 1.31 -4.98
N ILE A 70 -5.95 1.28 -6.26
CA ILE A 70 -5.00 2.17 -6.90
C ILE A 70 -5.76 3.05 -7.88
N HIS A 71 -5.59 4.36 -7.73
CA HIS A 71 -6.17 5.41 -8.58
C HIS A 71 -5.04 6.27 -9.15
N ASN A 72 -5.07 6.56 -10.45
CA ASN A 72 -4.08 7.40 -11.15
C ASN A 72 -4.44 8.89 -11.17
#